data_AF-A0A847BWF8-F1
#
_entry.id   AF-A0A847BWF8-F1
#
_cell.length_a   1.000
_cell.length_b   1.000
_cell.length_c   1.000
_cell.angle_alpha   90.00
_cell.angle_beta   90.00
_cell.angle_gamma   90.00
#
_symmetry.space_group_name_H-M   'P 1'
#
loop_
_entity.id
_entity.type
_entity.pdbx_description
1 polymer ?
#
loop_
_entity_poly.entity_id
_entity_poly.type
_entity_poly.pdbx_seq_one_letter_code
_entity_poly.pdbx_strand_id
1 'polypeptide(L)'
;MAEQEKPREEKTSRENFWDSTRKTLNVAAAGAQRYTRMVQKKINLAVTQRKIPAVHAELGKLIDDLHAKGETRFLENGEVVELLGKLDHLRQMVAALEGDLEQSRRGEPETPEGTSSH
;
A
#
# COMPACT_ATOMS: atom_id res chain seq x y z
N MET A 1 52.58 28.98 25.36
CA MET A 1 51.92 28.36 24.19
C MET A 1 50.44 28.39 24.50
N ALA A 2 49.66 29.20 23.78
CA ALA A 2 48.23 29.35 24.04
C ALA A 2 47.46 28.34 23.18
N GLU A 3 46.79 27.38 23.82
CA GLU A 3 45.73 26.58 23.22
C GLU A 3 44.55 27.49 22.87
N GLN A 4 44.20 27.57 21.59
CA GLN A 4 42.95 28.13 21.11
C GLN A 4 41.94 26.98 20.99
N GLU A 5 41.09 26.81 22.01
CA GLU A 5 39.83 26.10 21.86
C GLU A 5 38.84 26.99 21.10
N LYS A 6 38.35 26.51 19.95
CA LYS A 6 37.32 27.18 19.16
C LYS A 6 36.00 27.22 19.95
N PRO A 7 35.29 28.36 20.02
CA PRO A 7 33.99 28.41 20.67
C PRO A 7 32.96 27.69 19.79
N ARG A 8 32.30 26.69 20.38
CA ARG A 8 31.10 26.03 19.83
C ARG A 8 29.96 27.04 19.95
N GLU A 9 29.43 27.49 18.82
CA GLU A 9 28.25 28.38 18.77
C GLU A 9 27.03 27.66 19.39
N GLU A 10 26.67 28.04 20.61
CA GLU A 10 25.42 27.61 21.25
C GLU A 10 24.25 28.35 20.59
N LYS A 11 23.54 27.65 19.70
CA LYS A 11 22.29 28.14 19.09
C LYS A 11 21.27 28.43 20.19
N THR A 12 20.68 29.62 20.14
CA THR A 12 19.77 30.13 21.18
C THR A 12 18.50 29.28 21.33
N SER A 13 17.98 29.18 22.55
CA SER A 13 16.81 28.36 22.93
C SER A 13 15.55 28.63 22.08
N ARG A 14 15.40 29.84 21.51
CA ARG A 14 14.28 30.20 20.61
C ARG A 14 14.41 29.58 19.21
N GLU A 15 15.63 29.46 18.70
CA GLU A 15 15.91 28.84 17.40
C GLU A 15 15.72 27.32 17.48
N ASN A 16 16.12 26.72 18.60
CA ASN A 16 15.87 25.31 18.92
C ASN A 16 14.37 24.99 19.07
N PHE A 17 13.56 25.94 19.55
CA PHE A 17 12.10 25.81 19.66
C PHE A 17 11.41 25.85 18.30
N TRP A 18 11.80 26.77 17.41
CA TRP A 18 11.28 26.84 16.04
C TRP A 18 11.67 25.62 15.20
N ASP A 19 12.93 25.17 15.32
CA ASP A 19 13.39 23.96 14.64
C ASP A 19 12.67 22.70 15.15
N SER A 20 12.46 22.56 16.46
CA SER A 20 11.70 21.45 17.03
C SER A 20 10.24 21.46 16.59
N THR A 21 9.58 22.62 16.58
CA THR A 21 8.18 22.74 16.14
C THR A 21 8.04 22.41 14.65
N ARG A 22 8.94 22.91 13.80
CA ARG A 22 8.98 22.58 12.36
C ARG A 22 9.24 21.09 12.12
N LYS A 23 10.14 20.47 12.89
CA LYS A 23 10.40 19.03 12.83
C LYS A 23 9.16 18.23 13.23
N THR A 24 8.50 18.57 14.33
CA THR A 24 7.28 17.90 14.79
C THR A 24 6.15 18.01 13.78
N LEU A 25 5.92 19.20 13.20
CA LEU A 25 4.91 19.38 12.14
C LEU A 25 5.25 18.56 10.88
N ASN A 26 6.53 18.52 10.47
CA ASN A 26 6.95 17.70 9.34
C ASN A 26 6.77 16.20 9.62
N VAL A 27 7.05 15.73 10.85
CA VAL A 27 6.85 14.34 11.26
C VAL A 27 5.36 14.00 11.30
N ALA A 28 4.52 14.86 11.86
CA ALA A 28 3.08 14.67 11.90
C ALA A 28 2.46 14.67 10.49
N ALA A 29 2.85 15.62 9.63
CA ALA A 29 2.42 15.66 8.23
C ALA A 29 2.89 14.43 7.44
N ALA A 30 4.12 13.97 7.67
CA ALA A 30 4.63 12.74 7.05
C ALA A 30 3.87 11.50 7.53
N GLY A 31 3.51 11.42 8.82
CA GLY A 31 2.69 10.37 9.40
C GLY A 31 1.28 10.32 8.80
N ALA A 32 0.60 11.46 8.72
CA ALA A 32 -0.71 11.58 8.09
C ALA A 32 -0.68 11.15 6.62
N GLN A 33 0.33 11.58 5.86
CA GLN A 33 0.48 11.20 4.46
C GLN A 33 0.81 9.71 4.26
N ARG A 34 1.44 9.05 5.24
CA ARG A 34 1.65 7.59 5.24
C ARG A 34 0.35 6.85 5.51
N TYR A 35 -0.42 7.30 6.51
CA TYR A 35 -1.72 6.71 6.85
C TYR A 35 -2.69 6.76 5.68
N THR A 36 -2.84 7.94 5.04
CA THR A 36 -3.70 8.11 3.86
C THR A 36 -3.31 7.15 2.74
N ARG A 37 -2.01 6.99 2.46
CA ARG A 37 -1.52 6.05 1.45
C ARG A 37 -1.83 4.60 1.82
N MET A 38 -1.68 4.21 3.08
CA MET A 38 -2.01 2.85 3.54
C MET A 38 -3.50 2.55 3.40
N VAL A 39 -4.37 3.48 3.80
CA VAL A 39 -5.82 3.33 3.64
C VAL A 39 -6.20 3.23 2.17
N GLN A 40 -5.63 4.07 1.30
CA GLN A 40 -5.88 3.97 -0.14
C GLN A 40 -5.44 2.62 -0.72
N LYS A 41 -4.30 2.07 -0.29
CA LYS A 41 -3.85 0.73 -0.70
C LYS A 41 -4.82 -0.36 -0.23
N LYS A 42 -5.32 -0.29 1.00
CA LYS A 42 -6.34 -1.22 1.53
C LYS A 42 -7.67 -1.14 0.76
N ILE A 43 -8.10 0.07 0.41
CA ILE A 43 -9.29 0.28 -0.43
C ILE A 43 -9.07 -0.36 -1.80
N ASN A 44 -7.93 -0.08 -2.44
CA ASN A 44 -7.60 -0.65 -3.75
C ASN A 44 -7.55 -2.19 -3.71
N LEU A 45 -7.02 -2.77 -2.64
CA LEU A 45 -7.01 -4.22 -2.41
C LEU A 45 -8.44 -4.77 -2.35
N ALA A 46 -9.29 -4.19 -1.50
CA ALA A 46 -10.68 -4.63 -1.34
C ALA A 46 -11.48 -4.50 -2.65
N VAL A 47 -11.29 -3.40 -3.38
CA VAL A 47 -11.92 -3.19 -4.69
C VAL A 47 -11.45 -4.24 -5.70
N THR A 48 -10.15 -4.53 -5.74
CA THR A 48 -9.58 -5.52 -6.69
C THR A 48 -10.04 -6.93 -6.36
N GLN A 49 -10.04 -7.32 -5.09
CA GLN A 49 -10.56 -8.62 -4.63
C GLN A 49 -12.04 -8.81 -4.99
N ARG A 50 -12.87 -7.76 -4.89
CA ARG A 50 -14.29 -7.82 -5.26
C ARG A 50 -14.54 -8.02 -6.75
N LYS A 51 -13.58 -7.65 -7.62
CA LYS A 51 -13.70 -7.86 -9.07
C LYS A 51 -13.50 -9.33 -9.48
N ILE A 52 -12.72 -10.10 -8.70
CA ILE A 52 -12.39 -11.49 -9.02
C ILE A 52 -13.65 -12.38 -9.13
N PRO A 53 -14.58 -12.39 -8.15
CA PRO A 53 -15.82 -13.17 -8.26
C PRO A 53 -16.69 -12.79 -9.47
N ALA A 54 -16.74 -11.50 -9.83
CA ALA A 54 -17.52 -11.04 -10.98
C ALA A 54 -16.97 -11.61 -12.29
N VAL A 55 -15.65 -11.54 -12.50
CA VAL A 55 -15.01 -12.12 -13.69
C VAL A 55 -15.13 -13.65 -13.70
N HIS A 56 -15.07 -14.31 -12.53
CA HIS A 56 -15.33 -15.75 -12.43
C HIS A 56 -16.76 -16.12 -12.84
N ALA A 57 -17.76 -15.32 -12.46
CA ALA A 57 -19.15 -15.54 -12.86
C ALA A 57 -19.34 -15.33 -14.37
N GLU A 58 -18.73 -14.30 -14.95
CA GLU A 58 -18.73 -14.05 -16.39
C GLU A 58 -18.09 -15.22 -17.16
N LEU A 59 -16.93 -15.69 -16.71
CA LEU A 59 -16.23 -16.83 -17.31
C LEU A 59 -17.08 -18.11 -17.23
N GLY A 60 -17.69 -18.39 -16.08
CA GLY A 60 -18.56 -19.56 -15.91
C GLY A 60 -19.74 -19.52 -16.87
N LYS A 61 -20.42 -18.37 -16.95
CA LYS A 61 -21.52 -18.17 -17.90
C LYS A 61 -21.10 -18.39 -19.36
N LEU A 62 -19.94 -17.84 -19.75
CA LEU A 62 -19.44 -18.01 -21.11
C LEU A 62 -19.13 -19.48 -21.42
N ILE A 63 -18.52 -20.21 -20.49
CA ILE A 63 -18.25 -21.64 -20.65
C ILE A 63 -19.56 -22.42 -20.77
N ASP A 64 -20.54 -22.13 -19.91
CA ASP A 64 -21.87 -22.77 -19.95
C ASP A 64 -22.57 -22.50 -21.29
N ASP A 65 -22.53 -21.26 -21.80
CA ASP A 65 -23.11 -20.86 -23.08
C ASP A 65 -22.42 -21.56 -24.26
N LEU A 66 -21.08 -21.72 -24.21
CA LEU A 66 -20.33 -22.46 -25.22
C LEU A 66 -20.65 -23.96 -25.16
N HIS A 67 -20.73 -24.53 -23.95
CA HIS A 67 -21.06 -25.94 -23.76
C HIS A 67 -22.48 -26.25 -24.25
N ALA A 68 -23.44 -25.36 -23.99
CA ALA A 68 -24.81 -25.48 -24.50
C ALA A 68 -24.88 -25.46 -26.04
N LYS A 69 -23.90 -24.83 -26.71
CA LYS A 69 -23.75 -24.82 -28.18
C LYS A 69 -23.00 -26.05 -28.72
N GLY A 70 -22.56 -26.96 -27.85
CA GLY A 70 -21.79 -28.15 -28.22
C GLY A 70 -20.32 -27.85 -28.51
N GLU A 71 -19.85 -26.63 -28.23
CA GLU A 71 -18.42 -26.34 -28.27
C GLU A 71 -17.73 -27.08 -27.13
N THR A 72 -16.54 -27.63 -27.39
CA THR A 72 -15.77 -28.39 -26.39
C THR A 72 -14.36 -27.84 -26.21
N ARG A 73 -13.90 -27.01 -27.16
CA ARG A 73 -12.58 -26.39 -27.13
C ARG A 73 -12.66 -24.98 -26.55
N PHE A 74 -13.19 -24.86 -25.33
CA PHE A 74 -13.39 -23.57 -24.67
C PHE A 74 -12.10 -22.75 -24.55
N LEU A 75 -10.95 -23.40 -24.39
CA LEU A 75 -9.65 -22.73 -24.25
C LEU A 75 -9.10 -22.18 -25.57
N GLU A 76 -9.68 -22.55 -26.72
CA GLU A 76 -9.37 -21.94 -28.02
C GLU A 76 -10.24 -20.70 -28.28
N ASN A 77 -11.28 -20.48 -27.46
CA ASN A 77 -12.14 -19.31 -27.56
C ASN A 77 -11.41 -18.07 -27.01
N GLY A 78 -11.25 -17.05 -27.86
CA GLY A 78 -10.53 -15.83 -27.49
C GLY A 78 -11.11 -15.09 -26.29
N GLU A 79 -12.43 -15.07 -26.14
CA GLU A 79 -13.10 -14.39 -25.01
C GLU A 79 -12.86 -15.13 -23.69
N VAL A 80 -12.85 -16.46 -23.70
CA VAL A 80 -12.44 -17.29 -22.56
C VAL A 80 -11.00 -17.00 -22.16
N VAL A 81 -10.09 -16.94 -23.13
CA VAL A 81 -8.67 -16.63 -22.88
C VAL A 81 -8.49 -15.22 -22.33
N GLU A 82 -9.23 -14.24 -22.83
CA GLU A 82 -9.21 -12.87 -22.30
C GLU A 82 -9.69 -12.79 -20.85
N LEU A 83 -10.79 -13.47 -20.51
CA LEU A 83 -11.31 -13.51 -19.15
C LEU A 83 -10.34 -14.20 -18.18
N LEU A 84 -9.69 -15.28 -18.61
CA LEU A 84 -8.62 -15.93 -17.86
C LEU A 84 -7.43 -14.98 -17.64
N GLY A 85 -6.99 -14.26 -18.69
CA GLY A 85 -5.94 -13.26 -18.57
C GLY A 85 -6.30 -12.12 -17.60
N LYS A 86 -7.56 -11.66 -17.61
CA LYS A 86 -8.07 -10.68 -16.64
C LYS A 86 -8.02 -11.23 -15.20
N LEU A 87 -8.40 -12.49 -14.98
CA LEU A 87 -8.31 -13.14 -13.68
C LEU A 87 -6.87 -13.21 -13.17
N ASP A 88 -5.94 -13.61 -14.02
CA ASP A 88 -4.52 -13.70 -13.66
C ASP A 88 -3.95 -12.32 -13.33
N HIS A 89 -4.29 -11.30 -14.11
CA HIS A 89 -3.89 -9.93 -13.82
C HIS A 89 -4.44 -9.44 -12.47
N LEU A 90 -5.74 -9.68 -12.19
CA LEU A 90 -6.34 -9.30 -10.91
C LEU A 90 -5.67 -10.01 -9.73
N ARG A 91 -5.35 -11.30 -9.86
CA ARG A 91 -4.62 -12.06 -8.83
C ARG A 91 -3.22 -11.52 -8.59
N GLN A 92 -2.50 -11.16 -9.65
CA GLN A 92 -1.19 -10.51 -9.54
C GLN A 92 -1.29 -9.15 -8.85
N MET A 93 -2.30 -8.34 -9.18
CA MET A 93 -2.54 -7.05 -8.51
C MET A 93 -2.84 -7.22 -7.02
N VAL A 94 -3.65 -8.23 -6.65
CA VAL A 94 -3.93 -8.55 -5.24
C VAL A 94 -2.64 -8.92 -4.52
N ALA A 95 -1.85 -9.84 -5.06
CA ALA A 95 -0.58 -10.26 -4.47
C ALA A 95 0.41 -9.09 -4.31
N ALA A 96 0.48 -8.19 -5.30
CA ALA A 96 1.31 -7.00 -5.24
C ALA A 96 0.86 -6.04 -4.13
N LEU A 97 -0.45 -5.77 -4.02
CA LEU A 97 -1.02 -4.90 -2.99
C LEU A 97 -0.84 -5.48 -1.57
N GLU A 98 -0.97 -6.79 -1.42
CA GLU A 98 -0.71 -7.48 -0.14
C GLU A 98 0.77 -7.41 0.25
N GLY A 99 1.68 -7.66 -0.70
CA GLY A 99 3.13 -7.52 -0.48
C GLY A 99 3.53 -6.10 -0.08
N ASP A 100 2.98 -5.10 -0.77
CA ASP A 100 3.17 -3.69 -0.46
C ASP A 100 2.69 -3.30 0.94
N LEU A 101 1.55 -3.84 1.38
CA LEU A 101 1.01 -3.61 2.71
C LEU A 101 1.85 -4.28 3.78
N GLU A 102 2.34 -5.50 3.54
CA GLU A 102 3.22 -6.22 4.46
C GLU A 102 4.58 -5.50 4.61
N GLN A 103 5.15 -4.98 3.53
CA GLN A 103 6.37 -4.16 3.59
C GLN A 103 6.13 -2.85 4.36
N SER A 104 4.98 -2.21 4.15
CA SER A 104 4.61 -0.99 4.86
C SER A 104 4.46 -1.23 6.37
N ARG A 105 4.00 -2.43 6.78
CA ARG A 105 3.89 -2.86 8.17
C ARG A 105 5.23 -3.21 8.81
N ARG A 106 6.16 -3.83 8.05
CA ARG A 106 7.49 -4.24 8.57
C ARG A 106 8.49 -3.09 8.66
N GLY A 107 8.31 -2.03 7.87
CA GLY A 107 9.13 -0.81 7.94
C GLY A 107 8.66 0.18 9.02
N GLU A 108 7.72 -0.23 9.86
CA GLU A 108 7.13 0.58 10.92
C GLU A 108 7.98 0.42 12.19
N PRO A 109 8.73 1.44 12.65
CA PRO A 109 9.03 1.52 14.08
C PRO A 109 7.67 1.71 14.76
N GLU A 110 7.28 0.74 15.59
CA GLU A 110 6.18 0.91 16.53
C GLU A 110 6.39 2.26 17.22
N THR A 111 5.51 3.21 16.93
CA THR A 111 5.49 4.48 17.64
C THR A 111 5.44 4.18 19.13
N PRO A 112 6.39 4.66 19.95
CA PRO A 112 6.29 4.52 21.39
C PRO A 112 5.20 5.46 21.88
N GLU A 113 3.94 5.05 21.74
CA GLU A 113 2.88 5.55 22.60
C GLU A 113 2.95 4.76 23.91
N GLY A 114 3.31 5.45 24.99
CA GLY A 114 3.05 4.95 26.35
C GLY A 114 4.25 4.80 27.29
N THR A 115 5.05 5.85 27.49
CA THR A 115 5.63 6.12 28.82
C THR A 115 5.42 7.57 29.21
N SER A 116 4.14 7.98 29.25
CA SER A 116 3.71 8.94 30.26
C SER A 116 3.08 8.14 31.39
N SER A 117 3.87 7.83 32.41
CA SER A 117 3.38 7.48 33.74
C SER A 117 4.51 7.62 34.75
N HIS A 118 4.28 8.55 35.67
CA HIS A 118 4.96 8.89 36.93
C HIS A 118 6.30 9.64 36.88
#